data_AF-A0AA95I3W2-F1
#
_entry.id   AF-A0AA95I3W2-F1
#
_cell.length_a   1.000
_cell.length_b   1.000
_cell.length_c   1.000
_cell.angle_alpha   90.00
_cell.angle_beta   90.00
_cell.angle_gamma   90.00
#
_symmetry.space_group_name_H-M   'P 1'
#
loop_
_entity.id
_entity.type
_entity.pdbx_description
1 polymer ?
#
loop_
_entity_poly.entity_id
_entity_poly.type
_entity_poly.pdbx_seq_one_letter_code
_entity_poly.pdbx_strand_id
1 'polypeptide(L)'
;MTEIVFWIFYYLLLMTIFVRAIYMVIKKKQVALAMVAILLIISVPMVSLMNSIGRPLEMNEFEFLAKEFKHGALWAIFTIAGYIYLLVWFLFSFKKITSFRI
;
A
#
# COMPACT_ATOMS: atom_id res chain seq x y z
N MET A 1 -9.61 -21.70 -0.44
CA MET A 1 -8.65 -21.64 -1.57
C MET A 1 -8.50 -20.22 -2.13
N THR A 2 -9.60 -19.48 -2.31
CA THR A 2 -9.61 -18.08 -2.77
C THR A 2 -8.78 -17.14 -1.88
N GLU A 3 -8.89 -17.25 -0.55
CA GLU A 3 -8.14 -16.42 0.40
C GLU A 3 -6.62 -16.54 0.24
N ILE A 4 -6.11 -17.77 0.11
CA ILE A 4 -4.67 -18.02 -0.03
C ILE A 4 -4.14 -17.37 -1.31
N VAL A 5 -4.88 -17.51 -2.41
CA VAL A 5 -4.53 -16.92 -3.70
C VAL A 5 -4.51 -15.39 -3.61
N PHE A 6 -5.49 -14.79 -2.93
CA PHE A 6 -5.53 -13.36 -2.67
C PHE A 6 -4.27 -12.88 -1.95
N TRP A 7 -3.88 -13.53 -0.85
CA TRP A 7 -2.67 -13.18 -0.11
C TRP A 7 -1.40 -13.30 -0.95
N ILE A 8 -1.29 -14.35 -1.78
CA ILE A 8 -0.14 -14.51 -2.70
C ILE A 8 -0.03 -13.32 -3.66
N PHE A 9 -1.13 -12.95 -4.33
CA PHE A 9 -1.13 -11.80 -5.24
C PHE A 9 -0.87 -10.49 -4.52
N TYR A 10 -1.43 -10.32 -3.33
CA TYR A 10 -1.23 -9.14 -2.49
C TYR A 10 0.25 -8.95 -2.12
N TYR A 11 0.91 -9.98 -1.59
CA TYR A 11 2.32 -9.89 -1.22
C TYR A 11 3.24 -9.77 -2.45
N LEU A 12 2.89 -10.42 -3.56
CA LEU A 12 3.63 -10.27 -4.81
C LEU A 12 3.57 -8.83 -5.33
N LEU A 13 2.38 -8.22 -5.33
CA LEU A 13 2.20 -6.82 -5.70
C LEU A 13 3.05 -5.91 -4.80
N LEU A 14 2.95 -6.05 -3.47
CA LEU A 14 3.76 -5.25 -2.55
C LEU A 14 5.26 -5.41 -2.79
N MET A 15 5.72 -6.64 -3.07
CA MET A 15 7.13 -6.90 -3.39
C MET A 15 7.58 -6.21 -4.68
N THR A 16 6.74 -6.22 -5.72
CA THR A 16 7.07 -5.50 -6.97
C THR A 16 7.15 -3.98 -6.77
N ILE A 17 6.25 -3.40 -5.97
CA ILE A 17 6.27 -1.97 -5.64
C ILE A 17 7.52 -1.66 -4.80
N PHE A 18 7.88 -2.53 -3.86
CA PHE A 18 9.07 -2.38 -3.02
C PHE A 18 10.36 -2.36 -3.85
N VAL A 19 10.55 -3.36 -4.71
CA VAL A 19 11.71 -3.42 -5.62
C VAL A 19 11.78 -2.18 -6.50
N ARG A 20 10.63 -1.70 -7.00
CA ARG A 20 10.57 -0.47 -7.80
C ARG A 20 10.98 0.77 -6.98
N ALA A 21 10.56 0.86 -5.72
CA ALA A 21 10.91 1.98 -4.84
C ALA A 21 12.41 2.00 -4.57
N ILE A 22 13.01 0.86 -4.23
CA ILE A 22 14.46 0.73 -4.06
C ILE A 22 15.20 1.12 -5.33
N TYR A 23 14.75 0.67 -6.51
CA TYR A 23 15.34 1.06 -7.79
C TYR A 23 15.32 2.57 -8.01
N MET A 24 14.21 3.24 -7.71
CA MET A 24 14.08 4.69 -7.86
C MET A 24 15.00 5.47 -6.92
N VAL A 25 15.15 5.01 -5.66
CA VAL A 25 16.11 5.56 -4.70
C VAL A 25 17.54 5.42 -5.22
N ILE A 26 17.94 4.24 -5.70
CA ILE A 26 19.29 4.00 -6.26
C ILE A 26 19.55 4.90 -7.48
N LYS A 27 18.54 5.09 -8.34
CA LYS A 27 18.64 5.99 -9.50
C LYS A 27 18.51 7.47 -9.15
N LYS A 28 18.37 7.82 -7.86
CA LYS A 28 18.17 9.19 -7.37
C LYS A 28 16.98 9.91 -8.05
N LYS A 29 15.94 9.17 -8.42
CA LYS A 29 14.74 9.70 -9.08
C LYS A 29 13.56 9.63 -8.12
N GLN A 30 12.87 10.76 -7.93
CA GLN A 30 11.69 10.84 -7.05
C GLN A 30 11.95 10.24 -5.65
N VAL A 31 13.16 10.45 -5.10
CA VAL A 31 13.63 9.78 -3.88
C VAL A 31 12.65 9.99 -2.72
N ALA A 32 12.17 11.23 -2.51
CA ALA A 32 11.19 11.52 -1.47
C ALA A 32 9.91 10.66 -1.60
N LEU A 33 9.34 10.58 -2.81
CA LEU A 33 8.12 9.79 -3.05
C LEU A 33 8.38 8.27 -2.91
N ALA A 34 9.55 7.80 -3.34
CA ALA A 34 9.95 6.41 -3.19
C ALA A 34 10.17 6.03 -1.71
N MET A 35 10.73 6.93 -0.90
CA MET A 35 10.87 6.74 0.54
C MET A 35 9.51 6.65 1.24
N VAL A 36 8.56 7.50 0.86
CA VAL A 36 7.17 7.41 1.37
C VAL A 36 6.55 6.06 0.98
N ALA A 37 6.76 5.59 -0.26
CA ALA A 37 6.26 4.28 -0.68
C ALA A 37 6.85 3.14 0.17
N ILE A 38 8.16 3.17 0.44
CA ILE A 38 8.83 2.18 1.30
C ILE A 38 8.22 2.16 2.70
N LEU A 39 8.01 3.34 3.31
CA LEU A 39 7.40 3.44 4.64
C LEU A 39 5.96 2.90 4.64
N LEU A 40 5.17 3.19 3.61
CA LEU A 40 3.80 2.72 3.50
C LEU A 40 3.69 1.22 3.25
N ILE A 41 4.60 0.61 2.49
CA ILE A 41 4.63 -0.85 2.26
C ILE A 41 4.75 -1.62 3.57
N ILE A 42 5.43 -1.07 4.58
CA ILE A 42 5.61 -1.72 5.89
C ILE A 42 4.46 -1.33 6.84
N SER A 43 4.18 -0.03 6.95
CA SER A 43 3.23 0.48 7.93
C SER A 43 1.78 0.13 7.62
N VAL A 44 1.36 0.16 6.34
CA VAL A 44 -0.04 -0.10 5.96
C VAL A 44 -0.47 -1.53 6.31
N PRO A 45 0.27 -2.60 5.91
CA PRO A 45 -0.09 -3.96 6.30
C PRO A 45 -0.02 -4.17 7.82
N MET A 46 0.96 -3.56 8.49
CA MET A 46 1.14 -3.70 9.94
C MET A 46 -0.02 -3.06 10.71
N VAL A 47 -0.41 -1.82 10.36
CA VAL A 47 -1.57 -1.14 10.95
C VAL A 47 -2.86 -1.90 10.68
N SER A 48 -3.05 -2.38 9.45
CA SER A 48 -4.21 -3.20 9.08
C SER A 48 -4.28 -4.49 9.90
N LEU A 49 -3.15 -5.19 10.07
CA LEU A 49 -3.07 -6.43 10.84
C LEU A 49 -3.38 -6.20 12.32
N MET A 50 -2.73 -5.19 12.93
CA MET A 50 -2.92 -4.88 14.35
C MET A 50 -4.37 -4.53 14.69
N ASN A 51 -5.04 -3.76 13.82
CA ASN A 51 -6.44 -3.36 14.06
C ASN A 51 -7.44 -4.44 13.65
N SER A 52 -7.03 -5.45 12.88
CA SER A 52 -7.87 -6.61 12.55
C SER A 52 -7.84 -7.70 13.63
N ILE A 53 -7.01 -7.56 14.68
CA ILE A 53 -7.03 -8.47 15.83
C ILE A 53 -8.37 -8.31 16.56
N GLY A 54 -9.10 -9.42 16.73
CA GLY A 54 -10.42 -9.39 17.35
C GLY A 54 -11.57 -9.05 16.39
N ARG A 55 -11.33 -9.05 15.07
CA ARG A 55 -12.39 -8.98 14.05
C ARG A 55 -13.42 -10.10 14.26
N PRO A 56 -14.73 -9.84 14.04
CA PRO A 56 -15.74 -10.89 13.99
C PRO A 56 -15.39 -12.01 13.01
N LEU A 57 -15.55 -13.27 13.42
CA LEU A 57 -15.20 -14.46 12.61
C LEU A 57 -15.99 -14.57 11.30
N GLU A 58 -17.20 -14.00 11.25
CA GLU A 58 -18.08 -14.03 10.09
C GLU A 58 -17.76 -12.95 9.04
N MET A 59 -16.80 -12.06 9.33
CA MET A 59 -16.41 -10.96 8.46
C MET A 59 -15.00 -11.18 7.93
N ASN A 60 -14.75 -10.90 6.65
CA ASN A 60 -13.39 -10.93 6.10
C ASN A 60 -12.63 -9.62 6.40
N GLU A 61 -11.30 -9.61 6.18
CA GLU A 61 -10.42 -8.46 6.42
C GLU A 61 -10.89 -7.21 5.69
N PHE A 62 -11.34 -7.38 4.44
CA PHE A 62 -11.71 -6.28 3.56
C PHE A 62 -13.05 -5.65 3.97
N GLU A 63 -14.03 -6.46 4.29
CA GLU A 63 -15.33 -6.03 4.81
C GLU A 63 -15.18 -5.30 6.13
N PHE A 64 -14.31 -5.80 7.01
CA PHE A 64 -14.01 -5.14 8.27
C PHE A 64 -13.33 -3.79 8.06
N LEU A 65 -12.32 -3.73 7.20
CA LEU A 65 -11.69 -2.45 6.83
C LEU A 65 -12.72 -1.47 6.23
N ALA A 66 -13.59 -1.93 5.34
CA ALA A 66 -14.62 -1.10 4.72
C ALA A 66 -15.67 -0.62 5.73
N LYS A 67 -16.07 -1.47 6.68
CA LYS A 67 -16.95 -1.09 7.79
C LYS A 67 -16.29 -0.01 8.63
N GLU A 68 -15.06 -0.21 9.06
CA GLU A 68 -14.34 0.72 9.94
C GLU A 68 -14.04 2.04 9.25
N PHE A 69 -13.76 2.01 7.93
CA PHE A 69 -13.66 3.21 7.11
C PHE A 69 -14.96 4.01 7.09
N LYS A 70 -16.12 3.35 6.94
CA LYS A 70 -17.44 4.02 7.00
C LYS A 70 -17.73 4.64 8.37
N HIS A 71 -17.22 4.04 9.44
CA HIS A 71 -17.32 4.59 10.79
C HIS A 71 -16.30 5.71 11.06
N GLY A 72 -15.43 6.03 10.09
CA GLY A 72 -14.43 7.10 10.20
C GLY A 72 -13.21 6.71 11.03
N ALA A 73 -12.93 5.42 11.20
CA ALA A 73 -11.76 4.97 11.95
C ALA A 73 -10.46 5.46 11.27
N LEU A 74 -9.64 6.20 12.02
CA LEU A 74 -8.41 6.82 11.48
C LEU A 74 -7.43 5.81 10.88
N TRP A 75 -7.31 4.63 11.50
CA TRP A 75 -6.46 3.57 10.99
C TRP A 75 -6.96 3.03 9.65
N ALA A 76 -8.28 2.91 9.46
CA ALA A 76 -8.88 2.44 8.22
C ALA A 76 -8.70 3.47 7.09
N ILE A 77 -8.88 4.76 7.41
CA ILE A 77 -8.60 5.87 6.48
C ILE A 77 -7.12 5.87 6.08
N PHE A 78 -6.21 5.73 7.05
CA PHE A 78 -4.77 5.63 6.81
C PHE A 78 -4.45 4.45 5.89
N THR A 79 -4.99 3.26 6.19
CA THR A 79 -4.75 2.05 5.41
C THR A 79 -5.22 2.20 3.96
N ILE A 80 -6.44 2.72 3.75
CA ILE A 80 -6.98 2.95 2.40
C ILE A 80 -6.18 4.02 1.65
N ALA A 81 -5.90 5.16 2.28
CA ALA A 81 -5.10 6.21 1.67
C ALA A 81 -3.68 5.72 1.32
N GLY A 82 -3.08 4.89 2.17
CA GLY A 82 -1.79 4.26 1.96
C GLY A 82 -1.80 3.33 0.73
N TYR A 83 -2.80 2.45 0.59
CA TYR A 83 -2.93 1.62 -0.61
C TYR A 83 -3.15 2.45 -1.87
N ILE A 84 -3.99 3.49 -1.82
CA ILE A 84 -4.20 4.40 -2.95
C ILE A 84 -2.88 5.06 -3.34
N TYR A 85 -2.13 5.59 -2.37
CA TYR A 85 -0.82 6.17 -2.64
C TYR A 85 0.12 5.16 -3.30
N LEU A 86 0.24 3.94 -2.77
CA LEU A 86 1.12 2.91 -3.32
C LEU A 86 0.79 2.58 -4.78
N LEU A 87 -0.50 2.42 -5.10
CA LEU A 87 -0.95 2.14 -6.46
C LEU A 87 -0.68 3.32 -7.41
N VAL A 88 -1.06 4.53 -7.00
CA VAL A 88 -0.86 5.75 -7.79
C VAL A 88 0.62 5.97 -8.04
N TRP A 89 1.43 5.98 -6.98
CA TRP A 89 2.87 6.17 -7.07
C TRP A 89 3.52 5.11 -7.96
N PHE A 90 3.15 3.83 -7.80
CA PHE A 90 3.68 2.75 -8.62
C PHE A 90 3.43 2.99 -10.11
N LEU A 91 2.19 3.30 -10.50
CA LEU A 91 1.83 3.61 -11.89
C LEU A 91 2.58 4.84 -12.43
N PHE A 92 2.70 5.90 -11.64
CA PHE A 92 3.44 7.10 -12.03
C PHE A 92 4.95 6.88 -12.11
N SER A 93 5.51 5.95 -11.34
CA SER A 93 6.93 5.63 -11.36
C SER A 93 7.40 5.11 -12.73
N PHE A 94 6.50 4.58 -13.56
CA PHE A 94 6.81 4.07 -14.90
C PHE A 94 6.82 5.16 -15.98
N LYS A 95 6.17 6.31 -15.74
CA LYS A 95 6.23 7.41 -16.70
C LYS A 95 7.68 7.89 -16.78
N LYS A 96 8.24 7.94 -18.00
CA LYS A 96 9.50 8.67 -18.21
C LYS A 96 9.25 10.06 -17.64
N ILE A 97 10.06 10.44 -16.65
CA ILE A 97 10.13 11.81 -16.17
C ILE A 97 10.62 12.61 -17.39
N THR A 98 9.68 13.12 -18.19
CA THR A 98 9.96 14.19 -19.13
C THR A 98 10.45 15.31 -18.24
N SER A 99 11.76 15.54 -18.29
CA SER A 99 12.44 16.58 -17.53
C SER A 99 11.62 17.85 -17.56
N PHE A 100 10.97 18.20 -16.45
CA PHE A 100 10.58 19.59 -16.21
C PHE A 100 11.89 20.34 -15.97
N ARG A 101 12.49 20.77 -17.08
CA ARG A 101 13.46 21.87 -17.08
C ARG A 101 12.61 23.14 -16.99
N ILE A 102 12.67 23.79 -15.84
CA ILE A 102 12.36 25.21 -15.70
C ILE A 102 13.70 25.93 -15.84
#